data_AF-A0A3P9J9M4-F1
#
_entry.id   AF-A0A3P9J9M4-F1
#
_cell.length_a   1.000
_cell.length_b   1.000
_cell.length_c   1.000
_cell.angle_alpha   90.00
_cell.angle_beta   90.00
_cell.angle_gamma   90.00
#
_symmetry.space_group_name_H-M   'P 1'
#
loop_
_entity.id
_entity.type
_entity.pdbx_description
1 polymer ?
#
loop_
_entity_poly.entity_id
_entity_poly.type
_entity_poly.pdbx_seq_one_letter_code
_entity_poly.pdbx_strand_id
1 'polypeptide(L)'
;LATFSRRFGQEVNAAYRGKVEFTRAALNSTAIRLRSASWEDESCYICLFHMYPEGSKRRHTCLKVTGEPPVLHDHCSATGKPAPSIHWELPPNAAVENQTETSISRNSDGTFTSSRSVTLRAPPLWSGGVDCVLNQGTGRERRHRITSGNQEVTTKGWCSEYR
;
A
#
# COMPACT_ATOMS: atom_id res chain seq x y z
N LEU A 1 17.03 -2.58 -15.97
CA LEU A 1 17.26 -2.53 -14.51
C LEU A 1 18.75 -2.44 -14.20
N ALA A 2 19.48 -3.53 -14.38
CA ALA A 2 20.91 -3.61 -14.14
C ALA A 2 21.54 -4.66 -15.07
N THR A 3 22.84 -4.53 -15.30
CA THR A 3 23.65 -5.39 -16.17
C THR A 3 24.91 -5.81 -15.43
N PHE A 4 25.36 -7.04 -15.65
CA PHE A 4 26.64 -7.53 -15.13
C PHE A 4 27.50 -8.07 -16.28
N SER A 5 28.77 -7.69 -16.31
CA SER A 5 29.75 -8.24 -17.25
C SER A 5 31.13 -8.39 -16.59
N ARG A 6 31.97 -9.30 -17.08
CA ARG A 6 33.36 -9.43 -16.57
C ARG A 6 34.21 -8.19 -16.86
N ARG A 7 33.95 -7.49 -17.96
CA ARG A 7 34.76 -6.33 -18.39
C ARG A 7 34.39 -5.05 -17.66
N PHE A 8 33.09 -4.78 -17.52
CA PHE A 8 32.59 -3.52 -16.96
C PHE A 8 32.06 -3.68 -15.53
N GLY A 9 31.99 -4.91 -15.02
CA GLY A 9 31.48 -5.19 -13.68
C GLY A 9 29.96 -5.04 -13.60
N GLN A 10 29.49 -4.54 -12.45
CA GLN A 10 28.08 -4.29 -12.16
C GLN A 10 27.69 -2.88 -12.62
N GLU A 11 26.61 -2.78 -13.38
CA GLU A 11 26.08 -1.51 -13.86
C GLU A 11 24.58 -1.44 -13.56
N VAL A 12 24.15 -0.37 -12.88
CA VAL A 12 22.74 -0.11 -12.57
C VAL A 12 22.29 1.11 -13.35
N ASN A 13 21.15 1.01 -14.04
CA ASN A 13 20.58 2.12 -14.79
C ASN A 13 20.30 3.30 -13.84
N ALA A 14 20.56 4.54 -14.28
CA ALA A 14 20.44 5.77 -13.48
C ALA A 14 19.11 5.86 -12.72
N ALA A 15 17.99 5.53 -13.36
CA ALA A 15 16.64 5.56 -12.75
C ALA A 15 16.46 4.58 -11.58
N TYR A 16 17.30 3.55 -11.48
CA TYR A 16 17.21 2.49 -10.48
C TYR A 16 18.41 2.48 -9.52
N ARG A 17 19.29 3.49 -9.57
CA ARG A 17 20.42 3.62 -8.64
C ARG A 17 19.90 3.76 -7.21
N GLY A 18 20.50 3.04 -6.28
CA GLY A 18 20.06 2.98 -4.87
C GLY A 18 18.84 2.09 -4.62
N LYS A 19 18.01 1.84 -5.65
CA LYS A 19 16.85 0.94 -5.59
C LYS A 19 17.23 -0.50 -5.90
N VAL A 20 18.09 -0.75 -6.89
CA VAL A 20 18.56 -2.10 -7.25
C VAL A 20 19.93 -2.37 -6.67
N GLU A 21 20.10 -3.55 -6.09
CA GLU A 21 21.38 -4.04 -5.55
C GLU A 21 21.66 -5.47 -6.04
N PHE A 22 22.90 -5.75 -6.45
CA PHE A 22 23.32 -7.11 -6.77
C PHE A 22 23.58 -7.89 -5.49
N THR A 23 22.87 -9.00 -5.32
CA THR A 23 23.10 -9.95 -4.22
C THR A 23 24.03 -11.09 -4.64
N ARG A 24 24.05 -11.41 -5.93
CA ARG A 24 25.06 -12.26 -6.57
C ARG A 24 25.43 -11.67 -7.93
N ALA A 25 26.72 -11.63 -8.23
CA ALA A 25 27.25 -11.09 -9.47
C ALA A 25 28.30 -12.05 -10.06
N ALA A 26 27.82 -13.16 -10.62
CA ALA A 26 28.66 -14.13 -11.33
C ALA A 26 28.03 -14.48 -12.68
N LEU A 27 28.84 -14.85 -13.68
CA LEU A 27 28.34 -15.18 -15.03
C LEU A 27 27.35 -16.36 -15.03
N ASN A 28 27.51 -17.31 -14.10
CA ASN A 28 26.65 -18.48 -13.92
C ASN A 28 25.49 -18.23 -12.94
N SER A 29 25.57 -17.18 -12.13
CA SER A 29 24.59 -16.86 -11.10
C SER A 29 24.58 -15.36 -10.86
N THR A 30 23.68 -14.66 -11.56
CA THR A 30 23.36 -13.26 -11.27
C THR A 30 22.06 -13.23 -10.49
N ALA A 31 22.03 -12.45 -9.40
CA ALA A 31 20.83 -12.21 -8.62
C ALA A 31 20.83 -10.74 -8.18
N ILE A 32 19.66 -10.11 -8.28
CA ILE A 32 19.44 -8.73 -7.89
C ILE A 32 18.30 -8.66 -6.87
N ARG A 33 18.36 -7.65 -6.01
CA ARG A 33 17.35 -7.30 -5.04
C ARG A 33 16.88 -5.87 -5.31
N LEU A 34 15.57 -5.68 -5.33
CA LEU A 34 14.94 -4.38 -5.38
C LEU A 34 14.63 -3.92 -3.94
N ARG A 35 15.23 -2.82 -3.51
CA ARG A 35 15.00 -2.15 -2.23
C ARG A 35 13.80 -1.21 -2.35
N SER A 36 13.00 -1.13 -1.29
CA SER A 36 11.85 -0.21 -1.20
C SER A 36 10.98 -0.22 -2.45
N ALA A 37 10.53 -1.42 -2.84
CA ALA A 37 9.64 -1.56 -3.97
C ALA A 37 8.30 -0.87 -3.68
N SER A 38 7.76 -0.26 -4.72
CA SER A 38 6.46 0.39 -4.74
C SER A 38 5.53 -0.40 -5.65
N TRP A 39 4.24 -0.12 -5.55
CA TRP A 39 3.24 -0.70 -6.45
C TRP A 39 3.50 -0.40 -7.93
N GLU A 40 4.17 0.71 -8.23
CA GLU A 40 4.57 1.07 -9.60
C GLU A 40 5.66 0.15 -10.16
N ASP A 41 6.39 -0.57 -9.30
CA ASP A 41 7.40 -1.55 -9.72
C ASP A 41 6.81 -2.93 -10.00
N GLU A 42 5.51 -3.16 -9.73
CA GLU A 42 4.86 -4.42 -10.05
C GLU A 42 4.80 -4.61 -11.57
N SER A 43 5.68 -5.47 -12.07
CA SER A 43 5.81 -5.73 -13.50
C SER A 43 6.51 -7.06 -13.78
N CYS A 44 6.39 -7.52 -15.03
CA CYS A 44 7.14 -8.68 -15.51
C CYS A 44 8.46 -8.22 -16.13
N TYR A 45 9.55 -8.58 -15.45
CA TYR A 45 10.91 -8.30 -15.87
C TYR A 45 11.50 -9.46 -16.66
N ILE A 46 12.34 -9.11 -17.63
CA ILE A 46 13.09 -10.06 -18.44
C ILE A 46 14.54 -10.07 -17.96
N CYS A 47 15.03 -11.26 -17.63
CA CYS A 47 16.45 -11.52 -17.43
C CYS A 47 17.04 -12.10 -18.70
N LEU A 48 18.09 -11.43 -19.21
CA LEU A 48 18.75 -11.77 -20.46
C LEU A 48 20.20 -12.17 -20.18
N PHE A 49 20.54 -13.40 -20.54
CA PHE A 49 21.89 -13.95 -20.41
C PHE A 49 22.49 -14.10 -21.81
N HIS A 50 23.56 -13.35 -22.08
CA HIS A 50 24.29 -13.46 -23.34
C HIS A 50 25.37 -14.53 -23.22
N MET A 51 25.27 -15.58 -24.04
CA MET A 51 26.22 -16.69 -24.07
C MET A 51 26.70 -16.89 -25.50
N TYR A 52 27.97 -17.23 -25.68
CA TYR A 52 28.55 -17.54 -26.98
C TYR A 52 29.19 -18.93 -26.93
N PRO A 53 28.99 -19.80 -27.92
CA PRO A 53 28.24 -19.60 -29.18
C PRO A 53 26.72 -19.86 -29.07
N GLU A 54 26.25 -20.39 -27.95
CA GLU A 54 24.85 -20.82 -27.67
C GLU A 54 23.76 -19.74 -27.86
N GLY A 55 24.15 -18.47 -27.98
CA GLY A 55 23.24 -17.34 -28.12
C GLY A 55 22.69 -16.84 -26.78
N SER A 56 21.70 -15.95 -26.84
CA SER A 56 21.10 -15.35 -25.64
C SER A 56 19.94 -16.18 -25.10
N LYS A 57 19.92 -16.44 -23.79
CA LYS A 57 18.77 -17.04 -23.10
C LYS A 57 17.98 -15.97 -22.36
N ARG A 58 16.66 -16.07 -22.42
CA ARG A 58 15.72 -15.16 -21.76
C ARG A 58 14.92 -15.89 -20.69
N ARG A 59 14.70 -15.26 -19.54
CA ARG A 59 13.85 -15.76 -18.47
C ARG A 59 12.91 -14.66 -18.01
N HIS A 60 11.63 -14.97 -17.88
CA HIS A 60 10.63 -14.06 -17.34
C HIS A 60 10.53 -14.23 -15.83
N THR A 61 10.45 -13.12 -15.10
CA THR A 61 10.11 -13.09 -13.69
C THR A 61 9.13 -11.95 -13.46
N CYS A 62 8.01 -12.22 -12.81
CA CYS A 62 7.05 -11.17 -12.47
C CYS A 62 7.25 -10.80 -11.01
N LEU A 63 7.59 -9.53 -10.79
CA LEU A 63 7.66 -8.97 -9.45
C LEU A 63 6.23 -8.67 -9.03
N LYS A 64 5.75 -9.38 -8.01
CA LYS A 64 4.48 -9.04 -7.36
C LYS A 64 4.76 -8.36 -6.04
N VAL A 65 4.14 -7.20 -5.84
CA VAL A 65 4.23 -6.46 -4.60
C VAL A 65 3.06 -6.90 -3.74
N THR A 66 3.35 -7.40 -2.54
CA THR A 66 2.30 -7.76 -1.58
C THR A 66 2.51 -6.95 -0.32
N GLY A 67 1.48 -6.21 0.07
CA GLY A 67 1.35 -5.56 1.36
C GLY A 67 0.24 -6.27 2.13
N GLU A 68 0.44 -6.46 3.43
CA GLU A 68 -0.65 -6.86 4.32
C GLU A 68 -1.61 -5.67 4.44
N PRO A 69 -2.92 -5.83 4.15
CA PRO A 69 -3.85 -4.71 4.20
C PRO A 69 -3.82 -4.12 5.62
N PRO A 70 -3.60 -2.80 5.78
CA PRO A 70 -3.63 -2.21 7.10
C PRO A 70 -5.07 -2.30 7.62
N VAL A 71 -5.21 -2.76 8.87
CA VAL A 71 -6.47 -2.64 9.60
C VAL A 71 -6.50 -1.24 10.20
N LEU A 72 -7.40 -0.41 9.69
CA LEU A 72 -7.66 0.92 10.23
C LEU A 72 -8.79 0.82 11.24
N HIS A 73 -8.55 1.24 12.48
CA HIS A 73 -9.58 1.40 13.50
C HIS A 73 -9.74 2.87 13.86
N ASP A 74 -10.91 3.42 13.60
CA ASP A 74 -11.20 4.82 13.88
C ASP A 74 -12.48 4.99 14.69
N HIS A 75 -12.51 6.09 15.45
CA HIS A 75 -13.62 6.47 16.32
C HIS A 75 -14.00 7.94 16.06
N CYS A 76 -15.28 8.18 15.80
CA CYS A 76 -15.82 9.52 15.65
C CYS A 76 -16.84 9.81 16.75
N SER A 77 -16.71 10.98 17.39
CA SER A 77 -17.60 11.44 18.45
C SER A 77 -17.95 12.91 18.26
N ALA A 78 -19.22 13.25 18.46
CA ALA A 78 -19.73 14.61 18.32
C ALA A 78 -20.79 14.90 19.39
N THR A 79 -20.75 16.12 19.94
CA THR A 79 -21.74 16.59 20.94
C THR A 79 -22.58 17.72 20.36
N GLY A 80 -23.90 17.66 20.55
CA GLY A 80 -24.82 18.64 19.99
C GLY A 80 -26.21 18.67 20.65
N LYS A 81 -26.94 19.76 20.36
CA LYS A 81 -28.37 19.91 20.63
C LYS A 81 -29.05 20.40 19.33
N PRO A 82 -29.89 19.61 18.66
CA PRO A 82 -30.28 18.22 18.95
C PRO A 82 -29.12 17.21 18.76
N ALA A 83 -29.37 15.92 19.05
CA ALA A 83 -28.37 14.86 18.90
C ALA A 83 -27.79 14.81 17.48
N PRO A 84 -26.45 14.84 17.32
CA PRO A 84 -25.82 14.87 16.00
C PRO A 84 -25.90 13.51 15.30
N SER A 85 -26.18 13.46 14.00
CA SER A 85 -26.14 12.20 13.24
C SER A 85 -24.73 11.95 12.69
N ILE A 86 -24.23 10.72 12.82
CA ILE A 86 -22.89 10.31 12.36
C ILE A 86 -23.00 9.36 11.17
N HIS A 87 -22.37 9.72 10.05
CA HIS A 87 -22.29 8.95 8.82
C HIS A 87 -20.82 8.74 8.43
N TRP A 88 -20.47 7.51 8.06
CA TRP A 88 -19.15 7.19 7.52
C TRP A 88 -19.20 7.20 6.00
N GLU A 89 -18.37 8.02 5.37
CA GLU A 89 -18.16 7.97 3.93
C GLU A 89 -16.86 7.22 3.64
N LEU A 90 -17.03 6.03 3.06
CA LEU A 90 -15.96 5.08 2.76
C LEU A 90 -15.64 5.09 1.27
N PRO A 91 -14.38 4.92 0.87
CA PRO A 91 -14.04 4.77 -0.54
C PRO A 91 -14.56 3.41 -1.08
N PRO A 92 -14.86 3.33 -2.39
CA PRO A 92 -15.54 2.16 -2.99
C PRO A 92 -14.74 0.85 -2.90
N ASN A 93 -13.44 0.92 -2.63
CA ASN A 93 -12.54 -0.22 -2.52
C ASN A 93 -12.15 -0.58 -1.07
N ALA A 94 -12.70 0.08 -0.05
CA ALA A 94 -12.47 -0.31 1.35
C ALA A 94 -13.39 -1.45 1.76
N ALA A 95 -12.81 -2.53 2.30
CA ALA A 95 -13.59 -3.61 2.89
C ALA A 95 -13.89 -3.30 4.35
N VAL A 96 -15.16 -3.12 4.68
CA VAL A 96 -15.62 -2.96 6.07
C VAL A 96 -15.50 -4.29 6.79
N GLU A 97 -14.78 -4.31 7.90
CA GLU A 97 -14.67 -5.50 8.75
C GLU A 97 -15.70 -5.45 9.88
N ASN A 98 -15.81 -4.33 10.58
CA ASN A 98 -16.81 -4.13 11.64
C ASN A 98 -17.21 -2.66 11.72
N GLN A 99 -18.48 -2.39 12.08
CA GLN A 99 -18.97 -1.06 12.39
C GLN A 99 -19.85 -1.14 13.62
N THR A 100 -19.66 -0.22 14.56
CA THR A 100 -20.62 -0.08 15.66
C THR A 100 -21.84 0.71 15.20
N GLU A 101 -22.98 0.44 15.82
CA GLU A 101 -24.11 1.35 15.76
C GLU A 101 -23.77 2.69 16.45
N THR A 102 -24.51 3.74 16.10
CA THR A 102 -24.36 5.05 16.72
C THR A 102 -24.85 4.99 18.16
N SER A 103 -23.92 5.12 19.11
CA SER A 103 -24.27 5.26 20.52
C SER A 103 -24.61 6.72 20.81
N ILE A 104 -25.74 6.96 21.47
CA ILE A 104 -26.18 8.30 21.87
C ILE A 104 -26.26 8.35 23.39
N SER A 105 -25.44 9.19 24.02
CA SER A 105 -25.49 9.45 25.45
C SER A 105 -25.98 10.88 25.71
N ARG A 106 -26.77 11.04 26.78
CA ARG A 106 -27.20 12.36 27.26
C ARG A 106 -26.25 12.83 28.34
N ASN A 107 -25.73 14.04 28.19
CA ASN A 107 -24.85 14.68 29.17
C ASN A 107 -25.66 15.44 30.21
N SER A 108 -25.05 15.71 31.37
CA SER A 108 -25.65 16.45 32.48
C SER A 108 -25.99 17.91 32.13
N ASP A 109 -25.26 18.50 31.18
CA ASP A 109 -25.51 19.82 30.60
C ASP A 109 -26.71 19.85 29.63
N GLY A 110 -27.41 18.72 29.46
CA GLY A 110 -28.55 18.53 28.58
C GLY A 110 -28.18 18.32 27.10
N THR A 111 -26.89 18.27 26.75
CA THR A 111 -26.44 17.99 25.37
C THR A 111 -26.48 16.49 25.09
N PHE A 112 -26.40 16.11 23.81
CA PHE A 112 -26.32 14.72 23.40
C PHE A 112 -24.99 14.47 22.72
N THR A 113 -24.25 13.47 23.19
CA THR A 113 -23.04 12.97 22.53
C THR A 113 -23.40 11.77 21.70
N SER A 114 -23.14 11.82 20.41
CA SER A 114 -23.21 10.66 19.53
C SER A 114 -21.79 10.16 19.24
N SER A 115 -21.58 8.85 19.26
CA SER A 115 -20.28 8.27 18.94
C SER A 115 -20.41 6.96 18.17
N ARG A 116 -19.47 6.73 17.23
CA ARG A 116 -19.47 5.58 16.34
C ARG A 116 -18.04 5.20 15.97
N SER A 117 -17.74 3.90 15.92
CA SER A 117 -16.44 3.39 15.52
C SER A 117 -16.53 2.51 14.27
N VAL A 118 -15.45 2.45 13.52
CA VAL A 118 -15.33 1.65 12.28
C VAL A 118 -13.99 0.93 12.26
N THR A 119 -13.99 -0.33 11.84
CA THR A 119 -12.78 -1.05 11.42
C THR A 119 -12.85 -1.39 9.94
N LEU A 120 -11.79 -1.02 9.23
CA LEU A 120 -11.69 -1.18 7.79
C LEU A 120 -10.40 -1.91 7.45
N ARG A 121 -10.47 -2.81 6.47
CA ARG A 121 -9.28 -3.31 5.77
C ARG A 121 -9.04 -2.43 4.56
N ALA A 122 -8.02 -1.58 4.65
CA ALA A 122 -7.64 -0.71 3.55
C ALA A 122 -6.87 -1.50 2.48
N PRO A 123 -7.07 -1.21 1.19
CA PRO A 123 -6.24 -1.78 0.14
C PRO A 123 -4.78 -1.35 0.28
N PRO A 124 -3.82 -2.16 -0.19
CA PRO A 124 -2.40 -1.85 -0.11
C PRO A 124 -1.95 -0.56 -0.85
N LEU A 125 -2.78 -0.06 -1.77
CA LEU A 125 -2.57 1.16 -2.55
C LEU A 125 -3.27 2.41 -1.94
N TRP A 126 -3.73 2.34 -0.70
CA TRP A 126 -4.61 3.36 -0.15
C TRP A 126 -3.86 4.64 0.27
N SER A 127 -4.07 5.71 -0.51
CA SER A 127 -3.80 7.11 -0.13
C SER A 127 -5.09 7.90 0.14
N GLY A 128 -6.24 7.22 0.13
CA GLY A 128 -7.52 7.81 0.48
C GLY A 128 -7.60 8.11 1.98
N GLY A 129 -8.57 8.93 2.38
CA GLY A 129 -8.92 9.07 3.79
C GLY A 129 -10.33 8.54 4.02
N VAL A 130 -10.65 8.23 5.28
CA VAL A 130 -12.03 7.96 5.72
C VAL A 130 -12.61 9.27 6.20
N ASP A 131 -13.83 9.59 5.76
CA ASP A 131 -14.52 10.80 6.20
C ASP A 131 -15.61 10.45 7.22
N CYS A 132 -15.51 11.02 8.42
CA CYS A 132 -16.63 11.10 9.35
C CYS A 132 -17.47 12.35 9.01
N VAL A 133 -18.72 12.14 8.62
CA VAL A 133 -19.68 13.20 8.27
C VAL A 133 -20.75 13.32 9.34
N LEU A 134 -20.88 14.52 9.91
CA LEU A 134 -21.87 14.88 10.90
C LEU A 134 -23.04 15.60 10.23
N ASN A 135 -24.28 15.26 10.59
CA ASN A 135 -25.50 15.92 10.13
C ASN A 135 -25.60 16.02 8.59
N GLN A 136 -25.32 14.90 7.91
CA GLN A 136 -25.32 14.80 6.45
C GLN A 136 -26.62 15.36 5.84
N GLY A 137 -26.51 16.23 4.84
CA GLY A 137 -27.66 16.82 4.15
C GLY A 137 -28.39 17.93 4.93
N THR A 138 -27.86 18.37 6.07
CA THR A 138 -28.36 19.55 6.79
C THR A 138 -27.44 20.76 6.57
N GLY A 139 -27.95 21.98 6.74
CA GLY A 139 -27.13 23.19 6.71
C GLY A 139 -26.04 23.31 7.79
N ARG A 140 -25.86 22.26 8.63
CA ARG A 140 -24.82 22.14 9.66
C ARG A 140 -23.95 20.90 9.46
N GLU A 141 -23.80 20.45 8.22
CA GLU A 141 -22.91 19.34 7.87
C GLU A 141 -21.46 19.67 8.24
N ARG A 142 -20.75 18.70 8.83
CA ARG A 142 -19.31 18.80 9.10
C ARG A 142 -18.62 17.51 8.70
N ARG A 143 -17.43 17.61 8.11
CA ARG A 143 -16.66 16.48 7.62
C ARG A 143 -15.27 16.46 8.24
N HIS A 144 -14.83 15.31 8.72
CA HIS A 144 -13.48 15.11 9.24
C HIS A 144 -12.81 13.93 8.53
N ARG A 145 -11.69 14.21 7.86
CA ARG A 145 -10.90 13.23 7.10
C ARG A 145 -9.78 12.63 7.95
N ILE A 146 -9.64 11.30 7.88
CA ILE A 146 -8.62 10.51 8.58
C ILE A 146 -7.79 9.75 7.55
N THR A 147 -6.45 9.80 7.61
CA THR A 147 -5.54 9.15 6.65
C THR A 147 -4.58 8.19 7.34
N SER A 148 -4.32 7.00 6.76
CA SER A 148 -3.31 6.06 7.27
C SER A 148 -1.90 6.33 6.74
N GLY A 149 -0.91 6.16 7.62
CA GLY A 149 0.51 6.28 7.31
C GLY A 149 1.14 4.98 6.80
N ASN A 150 2.04 5.15 5.83
CA ASN A 150 2.97 4.24 5.14
C ASN A 150 2.97 2.74 5.45
N GLN A 151 2.82 1.96 4.38
CA GLN A 151 2.83 0.50 4.37
C GLN A 151 4.22 -0.09 4.06
N GLU A 152 4.53 -1.21 4.70
CA GLU A 152 5.74 -1.99 4.46
C GLU A 152 5.49 -3.01 3.34
N VAL A 153 6.38 -3.04 2.33
CA VAL A 153 6.21 -3.79 1.09
C VAL A 153 7.13 -5.01 1.08
N THR A 154 6.55 -6.19 0.83
CA THR A 154 7.31 -7.43 0.58
C THR A 154 7.37 -7.74 -0.91
N THR A 155 8.57 -8.00 -1.43
CA THR A 155 8.83 -8.34 -2.85
C THR A 155 9.15 -9.81 -3.06
N LYS A 156 8.55 -10.45 -4.06
CA LYS A 156 8.97 -11.78 -4.56
C LYS A 156 9.23 -11.74 -6.07
N GLY A 157 10.43 -12.15 -6.48
CA GLY A 157 10.85 -12.28 -7.87
C GLY A 157 12.38 -12.22 -7.98
N TRP A 158 13.05 -13.35 -8.14
CA TRP A 158 14.51 -13.40 -8.26
C TRP A 158 14.88 -14.21 -9.50
N CYS A 159 15.65 -13.58 -10.39
CA CYS A 159 16.40 -14.31 -11.39
C CYS A 159 17.55 -14.98 -10.67
N SER A 160 17.41 -16.27 -10.41
CA SER A 160 18.49 -17.09 -9.89
C SER A 160 18.54 -18.35 -10.72
N GLU A 161 19.69 -18.51 -11.38
CA GLU A 161 20.18 -19.75 -11.96
C GLU A 161 19.77 -20.07 -13.40
N TYR A 162 20.82 -20.50 -14.11
CA TYR A 162 20.82 -21.31 -15.31
C TYR A 162 21.15 -22.73 -14.83
N ARG A 163 20.17 -23.63 -14.83
CA ARG A 163 20.42 -25.07 -14.83
C ARG A 163 19.63 -25.67 -15.97
#